data_AF-A0A968HUZ2-F1
#
_entry.id   AF-A0A968HUZ2-F1
#
_cell.length_a   1.000
_cell.length_b   1.000
_cell.length_c   1.000
_cell.angle_alpha   90.00
_cell.angle_beta   90.00
_cell.angle_gamma   90.00
#
_symmetry.space_group_name_H-M   'P 1'
#
loop_
_entity.id
_entity.type
_entity.pdbx_description
1 polymer ?
#
loop_
_entity_poly.entity_id
_entity_poly.type
_entity_poly.pdbx_seq_one_letter_code
_entity_poly.pdbx_strand_id
1 'polypeptide(L)'
;MKIAILDAWSEEDPALVNSHWVAEQTRDVLLRHGFDVEVIADELDRATVRQQFDAPHDGFAYFGHGRDHVLYRDLGENGRPIALVDADDVSLIGDRWMHAFACLSGNTLCFHAADAGIAAYFGLASFAVNVEWEISGSPEQLRGSWQSS
;
A
#
# COMPACT_ATOMS: atom_id res chain seq x y z
N MET A 1 -17.13 -2.14 8.02
CA MET A 1 -15.80 -1.49 7.98
C MET A 1 -15.42 -1.36 6.51
N LYS A 2 -15.19 -0.15 6.03
CA LYS A 2 -14.82 0.16 4.65
C LYS A 2 -13.32 0.43 4.57
N ILE A 3 -12.65 -0.22 3.62
CA ILE A 3 -11.20 -0.14 3.46
C ILE A 3 -10.90 0.40 2.07
N ALA A 4 -10.00 1.38 1.99
CA ALA A 4 -9.46 1.86 0.72
C ALA A 4 -8.14 1.16 0.41
N ILE A 5 -8.08 0.49 -0.73
CA ILE A 5 -6.84 -0.01 -1.32
C ILE A 5 -6.32 1.05 -2.29
N LEU A 6 -5.16 1.62 -1.96
CA LEU A 6 -4.44 2.60 -2.75
C LEU A 6 -3.39 1.84 -3.58
N ASP A 7 -3.75 1.51 -4.81
CA ASP A 7 -2.92 0.68 -5.68
C ASP A 7 -2.17 1.58 -6.66
N ALA A 8 -0.86 1.71 -6.45
CA ALA A 8 0.01 2.53 -7.29
C ALA A 8 0.45 1.79 -8.55
N TRP A 9 -0.42 0.98 -9.15
CA TRP A 9 -0.09 0.14 -10.29
C TRP A 9 0.45 0.95 -11.48
N SER A 10 1.43 0.34 -12.17
CA SER A 10 1.93 0.75 -13.47
C SER A 10 2.43 -0.49 -14.19
N GLU A 11 2.03 -0.69 -15.45
CA GLU A 11 2.52 -1.80 -16.28
C GLU A 11 3.99 -1.64 -16.69
N GLU A 12 4.51 -0.41 -16.66
CA GLU A 12 5.88 -0.08 -17.06
C GLU A 12 6.91 -0.38 -15.96
N ASP A 13 6.45 -0.59 -14.72
CA ASP A 13 7.29 -0.90 -13.57
C ASP A 13 7.04 -2.33 -13.06
N PRO A 14 7.99 -3.26 -13.30
CA PRO A 14 7.86 -4.64 -12.86
C PRO A 14 7.63 -4.82 -11.35
N ALA A 15 8.11 -3.90 -10.51
CA ALA A 15 7.86 -3.98 -9.07
C ALA A 15 6.40 -3.64 -8.72
N LEU A 16 5.79 -2.73 -9.49
CA LEU A 16 4.38 -2.34 -9.31
C LEU A 16 3.43 -3.39 -9.87
N VAL A 17 3.84 -4.21 -10.85
CA VAL A 17 3.08 -5.40 -11.27
C VAL A 17 2.90 -6.39 -10.11
N ASN A 18 3.94 -6.61 -9.30
CA ASN A 18 3.87 -7.50 -8.13
C ASN A 18 2.97 -6.91 -7.06
N SER A 19 3.18 -5.63 -6.79
CA SER A 19 2.43 -4.88 -5.80
C SER A 19 0.93 -4.89 -6.13
N HIS A 20 0.58 -4.67 -7.40
CA HIS A 20 -0.78 -4.76 -7.93
C HIS A 20 -1.40 -6.14 -7.69
N TRP A 21 -0.69 -7.21 -8.05
CA TRP A 21 -1.20 -8.57 -7.80
C TRP A 21 -1.46 -8.83 -6.31
N VAL A 22 -0.59 -8.36 -5.41
CA VAL A 22 -0.81 -8.47 -3.95
C VAL A 22 -2.01 -7.62 -3.51
N ALA A 23 -2.21 -6.44 -4.10
CA ALA A 23 -3.38 -5.61 -3.85
C ALA A 23 -4.67 -6.34 -4.23
N GLU A 24 -4.71 -7.03 -5.37
CA GLU A 24 -5.84 -7.88 -5.79
C GLU A 24 -6.09 -9.03 -4.80
N GLN A 25 -5.05 -9.74 -4.37
CA GLN A 25 -5.20 -10.82 -3.39
C GLN A 25 -5.72 -10.28 -2.05
N THR A 26 -5.24 -9.11 -1.63
CA THR A 26 -5.67 -8.44 -0.40
C THR A 26 -7.14 -8.06 -0.48
N ARG A 27 -7.59 -7.48 -1.60
CA ARG A 27 -9.00 -7.18 -1.87
C ARG A 27 -9.86 -8.42 -1.71
N ASP A 28 -9.48 -9.53 -2.34
CA ASP A 28 -10.28 -10.75 -2.35
C ASP A 28 -10.36 -11.42 -0.97
N VAL A 29 -9.30 -11.30 -0.15
CA VAL A 29 -9.34 -11.73 1.26
C VAL A 29 -10.29 -10.84 2.07
N LEU A 30 -10.16 -9.52 1.97
CA LEU A 30 -11.00 -8.56 2.71
C LEU A 30 -12.49 -8.76 2.38
N LEU A 31 -12.82 -8.91 1.09
CA LEU A 31 -14.20 -9.19 0.66
C LEU A 31 -14.72 -10.50 1.26
N ARG A 32 -13.91 -11.57 1.30
CA ARG A 32 -14.30 -12.85 1.91
C ARG A 32 -14.55 -12.75 3.42
N HIS A 33 -13.90 -11.81 4.09
CA HIS A 33 -14.13 -11.54 5.52
C HIS A 33 -15.26 -10.54 5.79
N GLY A 34 -15.98 -10.09 4.74
CA GLY A 34 -17.16 -9.23 4.88
C GLY A 34 -16.84 -7.74 5.03
N PHE A 35 -15.63 -7.31 4.67
CA PHE A 35 -15.29 -5.88 4.57
C PHE A 35 -15.86 -5.28 3.29
N ASP A 36 -16.21 -4.00 3.35
CA ASP A 36 -16.45 -3.19 2.15
C ASP A 36 -15.10 -2.68 1.65
N VAL A 37 -14.81 -2.82 0.36
CA VAL A 37 -13.48 -2.52 -0.20
C VAL A 37 -13.62 -1.64 -1.42
N GLU A 38 -12.96 -0.49 -1.40
CA GLU A 38 -12.80 0.41 -2.54
C GLU A 38 -11.35 0.32 -3.03
N VAL A 39 -11.16 0.06 -4.33
CA VAL A 39 -9.83 0.01 -4.95
C VAL A 39 -9.64 1.24 -5.83
N ILE A 40 -8.51 1.91 -5.67
CA ILE A 40 -8.14 3.13 -6.39
C ILE A 40 -6.83 2.82 -7.13
N ALA A 41 -6.89 2.57 -8.46
CA ALA A 41 -5.79 1.93 -9.20
C ALA A 41 -5.28 2.62 -10.50
N ASP A 42 -5.97 3.60 -11.09
CA ASP A 42 -5.57 4.13 -12.43
C ASP A 42 -5.06 5.59 -12.42
N GLU A 43 -5.44 6.39 -11.42
CA GLU A 43 -5.07 7.82 -11.30
C GLU A 43 -4.71 8.15 -9.85
N LEU A 44 -3.83 7.34 -9.28
CA LEU A 44 -3.36 7.54 -7.93
C LEU A 44 -2.32 8.66 -7.90
N ASP A 45 -2.79 9.89 -7.71
CA ASP A 45 -1.98 11.05 -7.38
C ASP A 45 -2.21 11.50 -5.93
N ARG A 46 -1.42 12.48 -5.48
CA ARG A 46 -1.51 13.00 -4.11
C ARG A 46 -2.87 13.62 -3.80
N ALA A 47 -3.53 14.23 -4.79
CA ALA A 47 -4.84 14.85 -4.60
C ALA A 47 -5.92 13.78 -4.41
N THR A 48 -5.91 12.74 -5.24
CA THR A 48 -6.76 11.56 -5.12
C THR A 48 -6.55 10.88 -3.77
N VAL A 49 -5.31 10.65 -3.34
CA VAL A 49 -5.02 10.03 -2.04
C VAL A 49 -5.56 10.87 -0.88
N ARG A 50 -5.38 12.19 -0.91
CA ARG A 50 -5.93 13.09 0.10
C ARG A 50 -7.46 13.08 0.12
N GLN A 51 -8.10 13.04 -1.04
CA GLN A 51 -9.55 12.90 -1.11
C GLN A 51 -10.02 11.59 -0.46
N GLN A 52 -9.26 10.50 -0.61
CA GLN A 52 -9.56 9.25 0.08
C GLN A 52 -9.32 9.36 1.60
N PHE A 53 -8.35 10.14 2.05
CA PHE A 53 -8.21 10.44 3.48
C PHE A 53 -9.39 11.25 4.04
N ASP A 54 -10.07 12.08 3.24
CA ASP A 54 -11.29 12.77 3.68
C ASP A 54 -12.56 11.87 3.61
N ALA A 55 -12.49 10.77 2.87
CA ALA A 55 -13.62 9.84 2.72
C ALA A 55 -13.82 8.99 4.00
N PRO A 56 -15.05 8.50 4.25
CA PRO A 56 -15.39 7.73 5.45
C PRO A 56 -14.92 6.26 5.36
N HIS A 57 -13.63 6.06 5.13
CA HIS A 57 -12.97 4.77 5.26
C HIS A 57 -12.54 4.56 6.71
N ASP A 58 -12.46 3.31 7.14
CA ASP A 58 -11.95 2.91 8.44
C ASP A 58 -10.44 2.60 8.42
N GLY A 59 -9.86 2.44 7.22
CA GLY A 59 -8.42 2.27 7.05
C GLY A 59 -7.98 2.16 5.59
N PHE A 60 -6.66 2.17 5.41
CA PHE A 60 -6.01 2.26 4.11
C PHE A 60 -4.95 1.16 3.94
N ALA A 61 -4.89 0.56 2.75
CA ALA A 61 -3.81 -0.33 2.37
C ALA A 61 -3.15 0.19 1.10
N TYR A 62 -1.91 0.65 1.21
CA TYR A 62 -1.13 1.15 0.09
C TYR A 62 -0.23 0.05 -0.50
N PHE A 63 -0.23 -0.06 -1.82
CA PHE A 63 0.57 -1.01 -2.59
C PHE A 63 1.36 -0.22 -3.63
N GLY A 64 2.66 -0.04 -3.40
CA GLY A 64 3.51 0.71 -4.32
C GLY A 64 4.95 0.86 -3.82
N HIS A 65 5.61 1.97 -4.19
CA HIS A 65 6.98 2.21 -3.75
C HIS A 65 7.06 3.04 -2.47
N GLY A 66 8.18 2.90 -1.78
CA GLY A 66 8.51 3.66 -0.59
C GLY A 66 9.99 4.04 -0.54
N ARG A 67 10.32 5.34 -0.60
CA ARG A 67 11.69 5.85 -0.46
C ARG A 67 11.69 7.16 0.32
N ASP A 68 12.74 7.48 1.06
CA ASP A 68 12.95 8.79 1.67
C ASP A 68 11.76 9.29 2.53
N HIS A 69 11.11 8.38 3.29
CA HIS A 69 9.91 8.66 4.09
C HIS A 69 8.66 9.07 3.28
N VAL A 70 8.60 8.71 1.98
CA VAL A 70 7.42 8.94 1.15
C VAL A 70 6.96 7.65 0.47
N LEU A 71 5.65 7.53 0.32
CA LEU A 71 5.01 6.57 -0.58
C LEU A 71 4.86 7.24 -1.94
N TYR A 72 5.20 6.54 -3.02
CA TYR A 72 5.20 7.11 -4.36
C TYR A 72 4.94 6.07 -5.44
N ARG A 73 4.41 6.53 -6.57
CA ARG A 73 4.36 5.72 -7.79
C ARG A 73 5.53 6.05 -8.71
N ASP A 74 5.68 7.35 -8.99
CA ASP A 74 6.58 7.85 -10.01
C ASP A 74 7.80 8.58 -9.43
N LEU A 75 8.90 8.59 -10.19
CA LEU A 75 10.05 9.45 -9.94
C LEU A 75 9.97 10.70 -10.83
N GLY A 76 10.34 11.86 -10.30
CA GLY A 76 10.51 13.07 -11.09
C GLY A 76 11.78 13.03 -11.95
N GLU A 77 11.97 14.05 -12.79
CA GLU A 77 13.13 14.14 -13.72
C GLU A 77 14.50 14.10 -13.01
N ASN A 78 14.55 14.48 -11.74
CA ASN A 78 15.75 14.43 -10.90
C ASN A 78 15.97 13.06 -10.21
N GLY A 79 15.15 12.05 -10.55
CA GLY A 79 15.16 10.73 -9.93
C GLY A 79 14.65 10.71 -8.48
N ARG A 80 14.05 11.79 -7.98
CA ARG A 80 13.44 11.85 -6.64
C ARG A 80 11.98 11.40 -6.67
N PRO A 81 11.45 10.84 -5.57
CA PRO A 81 10.07 10.39 -5.54
C PRO A 81 9.09 11.55 -5.68
N ILE A 82 8.03 11.37 -6.46
CA ILE A 82 6.87 12.25 -6.46
C ILE A 82 5.93 11.72 -5.37
N ALA A 83 5.91 12.42 -4.23
CA ALA A 83 5.19 11.93 -3.05
C ALA A 83 3.68 11.84 -3.30
N LEU A 84 3.13 10.65 -3.05
CA LEU A 84 1.69 10.41 -2.88
C LEU A 84 1.26 10.60 -1.42
N VAL A 85 2.10 10.12 -0.51
CA VAL A 85 1.97 10.30 0.94
C VAL A 85 3.35 10.61 1.50
N ASP A 86 3.45 11.68 2.28
CA ASP A 86 4.63 12.00 3.08
C ASP A 86 4.25 12.18 4.56
N ALA A 87 5.23 12.57 5.39
CA ALA A 87 5.03 12.74 6.82
C ALA A 87 3.93 13.77 7.18
N ASP A 88 3.71 14.79 6.34
CA ASP A 88 2.66 15.79 6.61
C ASP A 88 1.26 15.19 6.35
N ASP A 89 1.15 14.30 5.36
CA ASP A 89 -0.12 13.64 5.03
C ASP A 89 -0.53 12.58 6.05
N VAL A 90 0.42 11.98 6.79
CA VAL A 90 0.12 10.95 7.82
C VAL A 90 -0.89 11.48 8.84
N SER A 91 -0.82 12.76 9.19
CA SER A 91 -1.76 13.40 10.12
C SER A 91 -3.22 13.38 9.64
N LEU A 92 -3.45 13.32 8.33
CA LEU A 92 -4.78 13.28 7.73
C LEU A 92 -5.46 11.92 7.92
N ILE A 93 -4.70 10.87 8.21
CA ILE A 93 -5.25 9.54 8.47
C ILE A 93 -6.04 9.54 9.79
N GLY A 94 -5.67 10.36 10.77
CA GLY A 94 -6.38 10.45 12.05
C GLY A 94 -6.28 9.16 12.86
N ASP A 95 -7.39 8.69 13.43
CA ASP A 95 -7.48 7.50 14.28
C ASP A 95 -7.66 6.17 13.50
N ARG A 96 -7.62 6.24 12.16
CA ARG A 96 -7.79 5.10 11.26
C ARG A 96 -6.49 4.35 11.08
N TRP A 97 -6.56 3.09 10.67
CA TRP A 97 -5.37 2.29 10.45
C TRP A 97 -4.80 2.44 9.03
N MET A 98 -3.48 2.30 8.88
CA MET A 98 -2.82 2.25 7.58
C MET A 98 -1.84 1.07 7.50
N HIS A 99 -1.87 0.37 6.38
CA HIS A 99 -0.89 -0.61 5.97
C HIS A 99 -0.20 -0.12 4.69
N ALA A 100 1.12 -0.23 4.60
CA ALA A 100 1.86 0.10 3.39
C ALA A 100 2.75 -1.08 2.99
N PHE A 101 2.36 -1.77 1.93
CA PHE A 101 3.21 -2.72 1.23
C PHE A 101 4.09 -1.95 0.24
N ALA A 102 5.15 -1.37 0.80
CA ALA A 102 6.14 -0.60 0.08
C ALA A 102 7.53 -1.00 0.57
N CYS A 103 8.54 -0.97 -0.31
CA CYS A 103 9.94 -1.14 0.08
C CYS A 103 10.32 -0.20 1.25
N LEU A 104 11.46 -0.45 1.93
CA LEU A 104 12.00 0.13 3.20
C LEU A 104 11.31 1.35 3.88
N SER A 105 10.77 2.32 3.15
CA SER A 105 10.01 3.46 3.69
C SER A 105 8.59 3.13 4.16
N GLY A 106 7.96 2.07 3.66
CA GLY A 106 6.72 1.56 4.27
C GLY A 106 6.93 1.26 5.76
N ASN A 107 8.11 0.75 6.12
CA ASN A 107 8.52 0.51 7.50
C ASN A 107 8.65 1.81 8.30
N THR A 108 9.29 2.84 7.74
CA THR A 108 9.54 4.09 8.47
C THR A 108 8.26 4.90 8.69
N LEU A 109 7.36 4.91 7.71
CA LEU A 109 6.07 5.56 7.84
C LEU A 109 5.16 4.85 8.84
N CYS A 110 5.22 3.52 8.94
CA CYS A 110 4.54 2.80 10.02
C CYS A 110 5.04 3.23 11.42
N PHE A 111 6.35 3.47 11.59
CA PHE A 111 6.87 4.00 12.85
C PHE A 111 6.38 5.43 13.15
N HIS A 112 6.38 6.33 12.16
CA HIS A 112 5.86 7.70 12.35
C HIS A 112 4.36 7.71 12.67
N ALA A 113 3.58 6.85 12.02
CA ALA A 113 2.16 6.68 12.31
C ALA A 113 1.96 6.17 13.74
N ALA A 114 2.74 5.19 14.19
CA ALA A 114 2.70 4.71 15.58
C ALA A 114 3.07 5.81 16.60
N ASP A 115 4.10 6.62 16.32
CA ASP A 115 4.49 7.77 17.16
C ASP A 115 3.37 8.83 17.22
N ALA A 116 2.60 8.98 16.15
CA ALA A 116 1.43 9.84 16.09
C ALA A 116 0.17 9.23 16.74
N GLY A 117 0.26 8.03 17.33
CA GLY A 117 -0.86 7.34 17.97
C GLY A 117 -1.80 6.63 16.98
N ILE A 118 -1.37 6.47 15.73
CA ILE A 118 -2.12 5.83 14.64
C ILE A 118 -1.80 4.33 14.62
N ALA A 119 -2.82 3.49 14.52
CA ALA A 119 -2.62 2.04 14.41
C ALA A 119 -2.03 1.68 13.04
N ALA A 120 -0.72 1.54 12.95
CA ALA A 120 -0.01 1.10 11.75
C ALA A 120 0.46 -0.34 11.91
N TYR A 121 0.02 -1.22 11.01
CA TYR A 121 0.36 -2.64 11.06
C TYR A 121 1.43 -2.94 10.03
N PHE A 122 2.65 -3.19 10.50
CA PHE A 122 3.61 -3.98 9.75
C PHE A 122 3.11 -5.43 9.76
N GLY A 123 3.36 -6.21 8.71
CA GLY A 123 3.01 -7.63 8.72
C GLY A 123 3.45 -8.27 10.04
N LEU A 124 2.47 -8.82 10.78
CA LEU A 124 2.52 -9.44 12.12
C LEU A 124 2.19 -8.54 13.32
N ALA A 125 0.88 -8.53 13.64
CA ALA A 125 0.28 -8.82 14.96
C ALA A 125 -0.72 -7.77 15.46
N SER A 126 -2.00 -8.09 15.31
CA SER A 126 -3.02 -8.21 16.40
C SER A 126 -4.39 -8.56 15.80
N PHE A 127 -4.63 -8.18 14.54
CA PHE A 127 -5.57 -8.80 13.60
C PHE A 127 -4.88 -8.81 12.24
N ALA A 128 -4.06 -9.83 11.99
CA ALA A 128 -3.42 -9.97 10.69
C ALA A 128 -4.47 -10.42 9.66
N VAL A 129 -4.70 -9.60 8.64
CA VAL A 129 -5.14 -10.15 7.35
C VAL A 129 -3.91 -10.88 6.80
N ASN A 130 -3.71 -12.11 7.24
CA ASN A 130 -2.71 -13.00 6.66
C ASN A 130 -3.18 -13.29 5.23
N VAL A 131 -2.64 -12.53 4.28
CA VAL A 131 -2.71 -12.91 2.86
C VAL A 131 -1.67 -14.02 2.69
N GLU A 132 -2.02 -15.24 3.12
CA GLU A 132 -1.25 -16.43 2.81
C GLU A 132 -1.48 -16.74 1.33
N TRP A 133 -0.45 -16.53 0.52
CA TRP A 133 -0.43 -16.96 -0.87
C TRP A 133 0.80 -17.84 -1.11
N GLU A 134 0.58 -18.90 -1.90
CA GLU A 134 1.67 -19.74 -2.36
C GLU A 134 2.32 -19.13 -3.61
N ILE A 135 3.66 -19.18 -3.71
CA ILE A 135 4.42 -18.69 -4.88
C ILE A 135 3.96 -19.36 -6.18
N SER A 136 3.41 -20.57 -6.09
CA SER A 136 2.78 -21.29 -7.21
C SER A 136 1.61 -20.53 -7.84
N GLY A 137 0.98 -19.60 -7.11
CA GLY A 137 -0.13 -18.76 -7.56
C GLY A 137 0.28 -17.40 -8.15
N SER A 138 1.55 -16.99 -8.06
CA SER A 138 2.00 -15.70 -8.59
C SER A 138 2.10 -15.73 -10.14
N PRO A 139 2.00 -14.57 -10.83
CA PRO A 139 2.30 -14.47 -12.26
C PRO A 139 3.67 -15.06 -12.62
N GLU A 140 3.78 -15.64 -13.82
CA GLU A 140 4.97 -16.40 -14.26
C GLU A 140 6.25 -15.55 -14.26
N GLN A 141 6.13 -14.27 -14.60
CA GLN A 141 7.23 -13.29 -14.59
C GLN A 141 7.88 -13.14 -13.20
N LEU A 142 7.17 -13.52 -12.13
CA LEU A 142 7.60 -13.32 -10.74
C LEU A 142 8.26 -14.56 -10.14
N ARG A 143 8.12 -15.70 -10.80
CA ARG A 143 8.71 -16.97 -10.35
C ARG A 143 10.19 -17.08 -10.71
N GLY A 144 10.63 -16.36 -11.74
CA GLY A 144 12.00 -16.44 -12.28
C GLY A 144 13.07 -15.67 -11.49
N SER A 145 12.71 -14.67 -10.69
CA SER A 145 13.66 -13.78 -10.00
C SER A 145 14.21 -14.35 -8.68
N TRP A 146 13.61 -15.42 -8.15
CA TRP A 146 13.98 -16.03 -6.87
C TRP A 146 14.89 -17.26 -6.99
N GLN A 147 15.03 -17.85 -8.18
CA GLN A 147 15.86 -19.04 -8.39
C GLN A 147 17.35 -18.71 -8.62
N SER A 148 17.77 -17.45 -8.45
CA SER A 148 19.14 -16.98 -8.71
C SER A 148 19.88 -16.43 -7.49
N SER A 149 19.34 -16.60 -6.28
CA SER A 149 19.96 -16.16 -5.00
C SER A 149 20.27 -17.32 -4.09
#